data_AF-A0A257H3Q2-F1
#
_entry.id   AF-A0A257H3Q2-F1
#
_cell.length_a   1.000
_cell.length_b   1.000
_cell.length_c   1.000
_cell.angle_alpha   90.00
_cell.angle_beta   90.00
_cell.angle_gamma   90.00
#
_symmetry.space_group_name_H-M   'P 1'
#
loop_
_entity.id
_entity.type
_entity.pdbx_description
1 polymer ?
#
loop_
_entity_poly.entity_id
_entity_poly.type
_entity_poly.pdbx_seq_one_letter_code
_entity_poly.pdbx_strand_id
1 'polypeptide(L)'
;MWLQLQGDAHTLLIDGIEVADLLVDSYLRFRPSPEFDVTDPFVRRLIWQALRDMRQAQDYFGRVRPRLYLTSYTTYLEHGIPARVALHLGVAVWSFGSLNSFGKQLSLGDSYHTQDFSAYRKTFETLDNQAERLEEARKQLENRLAGGIDAATSYMRQSAYAQSGVELPSGLDGAVVIFLHDFYDSPHIYPELVFHDFWRWVCFTIEALQKSGTRFFLKPHPNQIALSDEALVRLRARYQSLQWLPTGASNVQLAQAGIACGITVYGTVAHELAHLGVPSIACARHPHFTFDFCRTARTREEYAEMLKTFDVLPLPKEEMQRQGLAFYYMHNLYRVGDERELQQAFLAFWKACNVGQITEDSVMQAWRRLVQLPEFDRQLSAMVACESYDSK
;
A
#
# COMPACT_ATOMS: atom_id res chain seq x y z
N MET A 1 27.92 -4.35 7.82
CA MET A 1 26.74 -3.47 7.82
C MET A 1 26.72 -2.56 6.60
N TRP A 2 27.53 -1.50 6.53
CA TRP A 2 27.56 -0.64 5.32
C TRP A 2 27.84 -1.42 4.03
N LEU A 3 28.84 -2.32 4.04
CA LEU A 3 29.15 -3.18 2.90
C LEU A 3 28.05 -4.19 2.56
N GLN A 4 27.20 -4.57 3.52
CA GLN A 4 26.07 -5.50 3.26
C GLN A 4 24.97 -4.80 2.47
N LEU A 5 24.76 -3.51 2.70
CA LEU A 5 23.79 -2.68 1.96
C LEU A 5 24.23 -2.34 0.54
N GLN A 6 25.51 -2.54 0.19
CA GLN A 6 26.03 -2.21 -1.14
C GLN A 6 25.82 -3.34 -2.18
N GLY A 7 25.34 -4.52 -1.77
CA GLY A 7 25.02 -5.61 -2.68
C GLY A 7 23.63 -5.47 -3.31
N ASP A 8 23.38 -6.16 -4.43
CA ASP A 8 22.12 -6.04 -5.20
C ASP A 8 20.86 -6.34 -4.37
N ALA A 9 20.96 -7.22 -3.37
CA ALA A 9 19.83 -7.60 -2.51
C ALA A 9 19.52 -6.60 -1.38
N HIS A 10 20.41 -5.62 -1.11
CA HIS A 10 20.31 -4.62 -0.02
C HIS A 10 19.72 -5.20 1.27
N THR A 11 20.28 -6.28 1.80
CA THR A 11 19.86 -6.88 3.08
C THR A 11 20.73 -6.35 4.22
N LEU A 12 20.14 -6.14 5.39
CA LEU A 12 20.84 -5.77 6.60
C LEU A 12 20.20 -6.47 7.80
N LEU A 13 20.82 -7.56 8.23
CA LEU A 13 20.44 -8.27 9.44
C LEU A 13 21.20 -7.72 10.65
N ILE A 14 20.47 -7.38 11.71
CA ILE A 14 20.99 -7.07 13.04
C ILE A 14 20.41 -8.12 13.99
N ASP A 15 21.26 -8.99 14.54
CA ASP A 15 20.85 -10.09 15.44
C ASP A 15 19.70 -10.94 14.89
N GLY A 16 19.74 -11.25 13.59
CA GLY A 16 18.73 -12.07 12.91
C GLY A 16 17.44 -11.32 12.52
N ILE A 17 17.35 -10.01 12.79
CA ILE A 17 16.24 -9.16 12.38
C ILE A 17 16.64 -8.32 11.16
N GLU A 18 15.88 -8.43 10.07
CA GLU A 18 16.06 -7.62 8.87
C GLU A 18 15.68 -6.16 9.17
N VAL A 19 16.45 -5.19 8.65
CA VAL A 19 16.20 -3.76 8.86
C VAL A 19 16.49 -2.89 7.63
N ALA A 20 16.94 -3.47 6.51
CA ALA A 20 17.31 -2.66 5.34
C ALA A 20 16.13 -1.91 4.72
N ASP A 21 14.97 -2.56 4.62
CA ASP A 21 13.73 -1.94 4.14
C ASP A 21 13.29 -0.76 5.01
N LEU A 22 13.37 -0.89 6.34
CA LEU A 22 13.09 0.20 7.29
C LEU A 22 14.07 1.36 7.11
N LEU A 23 15.34 1.07 6.83
CA LEU A 23 16.35 2.07 6.57
C LEU A 23 16.06 2.81 5.26
N VAL A 24 15.67 2.11 4.19
CA VAL A 24 15.30 2.72 2.91
C VAL A 24 14.08 3.62 3.10
N ASP A 25 13.01 3.12 3.72
CA ASP A 25 11.80 3.90 3.99
C ASP A 25 12.13 5.17 4.81
N SER A 26 12.94 5.05 5.86
CA SER A 26 13.40 6.19 6.66
C SER A 26 14.28 7.15 5.87
N TYR A 27 15.13 6.66 4.96
CA TYR A 27 15.95 7.52 4.11
C TYR A 27 15.08 8.38 3.19
N LEU A 28 14.16 7.74 2.45
CA LEU A 28 13.28 8.42 1.52
C LEU A 28 12.44 9.48 2.24
N ARG A 29 11.96 9.18 3.45
CA ARG A 29 11.13 10.09 4.24
C ARG A 29 11.90 11.26 4.86
N PHE A 30 13.05 10.99 5.47
CA PHE A 30 13.74 11.97 6.35
C PHE A 30 14.92 12.68 5.70
N ARG A 31 15.45 12.16 4.58
CA ARG A 31 16.45 12.87 3.74
C ARG A 31 15.83 13.56 2.51
N PRO A 32 14.51 13.76 2.52
CA PRO A 32 13.63 13.76 1.34
C PRO A 32 14.37 13.64 0.00
N SER A 33 14.83 12.43 -0.32
CA SER A 33 15.37 12.09 -1.64
C SER A 33 14.44 11.06 -2.27
N PRO A 34 14.07 11.19 -3.56
CA PRO A 34 13.20 10.21 -4.21
C PRO A 34 13.89 8.86 -4.46
N GLU A 35 15.21 8.83 -4.38
CA GLU A 35 16.07 7.69 -4.65
C GLU A 35 16.91 7.36 -3.42
N PHE A 36 16.97 6.08 -3.06
CA PHE A 36 17.87 5.58 -2.03
C PHE A 36 19.32 5.50 -2.55
N ASP A 37 20.17 6.36 -2.00
CA ASP A 37 21.61 6.37 -2.26
C ASP A 37 22.35 5.82 -1.04
N VAL A 38 22.79 4.56 -1.15
CA VAL A 38 23.57 3.89 -0.10
C VAL A 38 24.87 4.62 0.20
N THR A 39 25.41 5.44 -0.70
CA THR A 39 26.69 6.15 -0.50
C THR A 39 26.55 7.43 0.32
N ASP A 40 25.32 7.92 0.50
CA ASP A 40 25.06 9.16 1.20
C ASP A 40 25.45 9.08 2.69
N PRO A 41 26.21 10.05 3.25
CA PRO A 41 26.59 10.06 4.66
C PRO A 41 25.42 9.94 5.65
N PHE A 42 24.20 10.37 5.27
CA PHE A 42 22.99 10.21 6.06
C PHE A 42 22.63 8.75 6.30
N VAL A 43 22.92 7.85 5.37
CA VAL A 43 22.74 6.40 5.56
C VAL A 43 23.56 5.91 6.75
N ARG A 44 24.76 6.45 6.99
CA ARG A 44 25.58 6.09 8.17
C ARG A 44 24.89 6.48 9.47
N ARG A 45 24.20 7.63 9.49
CA ARG A 45 23.39 8.07 10.63
C ARG A 45 22.21 7.13 10.86
N LEU A 46 21.53 6.69 9.80
CA LEU A 46 20.44 5.74 9.89
C LEU A 46 20.90 4.35 10.37
N ILE A 47 22.05 3.86 9.92
CA ILE A 47 22.64 2.60 10.43
C ILE A 47 22.96 2.73 11.93
N TRP A 48 23.55 3.85 12.34
CA TRP A 48 23.83 4.09 13.76
C TRP A 48 22.54 4.13 14.59
N GLN A 49 21.50 4.79 14.08
CA GLN A 49 20.17 4.82 14.69
C GLN A 49 19.59 3.40 14.78
N ALA A 50 19.61 2.63 13.70
CA ALA A 50 19.12 1.26 13.68
C ALA A 50 19.81 0.38 14.74
N LEU A 51 21.14 0.48 14.84
CA LEU A 51 21.93 -0.22 15.86
C LEU A 51 21.56 0.20 17.29
N ARG A 52 21.36 1.49 17.52
CA ARG A 52 20.94 2.02 18.82
C ARG A 52 19.54 1.53 19.18
N ASP A 53 18.59 1.67 18.25
CA ASP A 53 17.18 1.37 18.46
C ASP A 53 16.97 -0.13 18.64
N MET A 54 17.70 -0.97 17.91
CA MET A 54 17.75 -2.42 18.10
C MET A 54 18.20 -2.80 19.52
N ARG A 55 19.33 -2.26 19.99
CA ARG A 55 19.82 -2.53 21.35
C ARG A 55 18.82 -2.07 22.42
N GLN A 56 18.29 -0.87 22.28
CA GLN A 56 17.32 -0.34 23.25
C GLN A 56 16.03 -1.16 23.28
N ALA A 57 15.52 -1.56 22.12
CA ALA A 57 14.34 -2.41 22.03
C ALA A 57 14.61 -3.80 22.63
N GLN A 58 15.75 -4.42 22.31
CA GLN A 58 16.13 -5.73 22.85
C GLN A 58 16.26 -5.68 24.38
N ASP A 59 16.94 -4.67 24.91
CA ASP A 59 17.10 -4.48 26.36
C ASP A 59 15.74 -4.27 27.04
N TYR A 60 14.89 -3.41 26.46
CA TYR A 60 13.58 -3.11 27.02
C TYR A 60 12.65 -4.32 27.00
N PHE A 61 12.41 -4.92 25.83
CA PHE A 61 11.49 -6.04 25.69
C PHE A 61 12.02 -7.31 26.36
N GLY A 62 13.34 -7.53 26.36
CA GLY A 62 13.97 -8.67 27.03
C GLY A 62 13.84 -8.60 28.56
N ARG A 63 13.96 -7.40 29.15
CA ARG A 63 13.84 -7.16 30.59
C ARG A 63 12.40 -7.01 31.07
N VAL A 64 11.64 -6.14 30.42
CA VAL A 64 10.28 -5.75 30.86
C VAL A 64 9.26 -6.81 30.46
N ARG A 65 9.43 -7.43 29.28
CA ARG A 65 8.50 -8.42 28.70
C ARG A 65 7.04 -7.98 28.84
N PRO A 66 6.67 -6.80 28.30
CA PRO A 66 5.30 -6.33 28.40
C PRO A 66 4.35 -7.34 27.75
N ARG A 67 3.14 -7.45 28.29
CA ARG A 67 2.09 -8.31 27.73
C ARG A 67 1.76 -7.93 26.29
N LEU A 68 1.81 -6.64 25.98
CA LEU A 68 1.33 -6.06 24.73
C LEU A 68 2.24 -4.90 24.30
N TYR A 69 2.56 -4.85 23.02
CA TYR A 69 3.14 -3.69 22.36
C TYR A 69 2.18 -3.16 21.29
N LEU A 70 1.82 -1.89 21.38
CA LEU A 70 0.89 -1.23 20.48
C LEU A 70 1.66 -0.31 19.53
N THR A 71 1.37 -0.42 18.23
CA THR A 71 2.00 0.43 17.21
C THR A 71 0.99 0.92 16.19
N SER A 72 1.27 2.07 15.56
CA SER A 72 0.54 2.49 14.37
C SER A 72 1.17 1.90 13.12
N TYR A 73 2.48 1.99 12.97
CA TYR A 73 3.20 1.58 11.76
C TYR A 73 4.17 0.44 12.01
N THR A 74 4.58 -0.22 10.93
CA THR A 74 5.60 -1.28 10.93
C THR A 74 6.73 -0.96 9.94
N THR A 75 6.67 0.21 9.31
CA THR A 75 7.67 0.80 8.41
C THR A 75 8.47 1.86 9.17
N TYR A 76 9.58 2.34 8.57
CA TYR A 76 10.52 3.28 9.19
C TYR A 76 11.24 2.70 10.43
N LEU A 77 12.44 3.21 10.74
CA LEU A 77 13.24 2.75 11.87
C LEU A 77 12.50 2.91 13.21
N GLU A 78 11.84 4.05 13.43
CA GLU A 78 11.24 4.39 14.72
C GLU A 78 10.05 3.49 15.10
N HIS A 79 9.36 2.91 14.11
CA HIS A 79 8.20 2.05 14.33
C HIS A 79 8.50 0.57 14.01
N GLY A 80 9.21 0.30 12.92
CA GLY A 80 9.47 -1.05 12.46
C GLY A 80 10.42 -1.83 13.37
N ILE A 81 11.49 -1.20 13.89
CA ILE A 81 12.44 -1.88 14.79
C ILE A 81 11.77 -2.39 16.06
N PRO A 82 11.10 -1.55 16.88
CA PRO A 82 10.49 -2.05 18.11
C PRO A 82 9.39 -3.10 17.83
N ALA A 83 8.64 -2.98 16.73
CA ALA A 83 7.66 -4.00 16.34
C ALA A 83 8.31 -5.36 16.02
N ARG A 84 9.39 -5.37 15.22
CA ARG A 84 10.13 -6.60 14.87
C ARG A 84 10.79 -7.23 16.09
N VAL A 85 11.43 -6.43 16.94
CA VAL A 85 12.09 -6.92 18.16
C VAL A 85 11.07 -7.49 19.15
N ALA A 86 9.93 -6.81 19.37
CA ALA A 86 8.86 -7.30 20.22
C ALA A 86 8.33 -8.66 19.74
N LEU A 87 8.02 -8.78 18.43
CA LEU A 87 7.59 -10.05 17.83
C LEU A 87 8.63 -11.16 18.02
N HIS A 88 9.91 -10.86 17.78
CA HIS A 88 10.99 -11.85 17.91
C HIS A 88 11.20 -12.33 19.34
N LEU A 89 10.90 -11.48 20.34
CA LEU A 89 10.96 -11.82 21.77
C LEU A 89 9.64 -12.40 22.31
N GLY A 90 8.67 -12.69 21.44
CA GLY A 90 7.39 -13.29 21.82
C GLY A 90 6.42 -12.34 22.52
N VAL A 91 6.64 -11.02 22.46
CA VAL A 91 5.67 -10.02 22.92
C VAL A 91 4.53 -9.94 21.92
N ALA A 92 3.28 -9.96 22.40
CA ALA A 92 2.13 -9.76 21.52
C ALA A 92 2.16 -8.33 20.96
N VAL A 93 2.10 -8.21 19.62
CA VAL A 93 2.12 -6.90 18.95
C VAL A 93 0.80 -6.68 18.23
N TRP A 94 0.22 -5.50 18.43
CA TRP A 94 -0.99 -5.07 17.75
C TRP A 94 -0.79 -3.75 17.03
N SER A 95 -1.25 -3.69 15.79
CA SER A 95 -1.21 -2.50 14.95
C SER A 95 -2.58 -1.84 14.76
N PHE A 96 -2.60 -0.52 14.80
CA PHE A 96 -3.77 0.32 14.57
C PHE A 96 -3.59 1.25 13.35
N GLY A 97 -2.64 0.94 12.47
CA GLY A 97 -2.29 1.79 11.31
C GLY A 97 -3.24 1.69 10.13
N SER A 98 -4.09 0.66 10.08
CA SER A 98 -5.04 0.45 8.99
C SER A 98 -6.45 0.80 9.43
N LEU A 99 -7.12 1.65 8.65
CA LEU A 99 -8.53 1.98 8.85
C LEU A 99 -9.48 0.87 8.35
N ASN A 100 -8.95 -0.19 7.73
CA ASN A 100 -9.74 -1.32 7.24
C ASN A 100 -10.17 -2.29 8.36
N SER A 101 -9.64 -2.12 9.56
CA SER A 101 -9.97 -2.90 10.77
C SER A 101 -9.82 -2.01 12.00
N PHE A 102 -10.36 -2.41 13.16
CA PHE A 102 -10.09 -1.70 14.41
C PHE A 102 -8.63 -1.85 14.85
N GLY A 103 -8.08 -3.06 14.73
CA GLY A 103 -6.69 -3.35 15.00
C GLY A 103 -6.32 -4.72 14.43
N LYS A 104 -5.02 -4.94 14.21
CA LYS A 104 -4.47 -6.17 13.65
C LYS A 104 -3.40 -6.74 14.57
N GLN A 105 -3.56 -7.97 15.02
CA GLN A 105 -2.47 -8.69 15.67
C GLN A 105 -1.41 -9.06 14.64
N LEU A 106 -0.16 -8.70 14.91
CA LEU A 106 0.96 -9.02 14.05
C LEU A 106 1.56 -10.37 14.44
N SER A 107 2.20 -11.02 13.48
CA SER A 107 2.96 -12.26 13.71
C SER A 107 4.28 -12.23 12.93
N LEU A 108 5.16 -13.19 13.18
CA LEU A 108 6.38 -13.35 12.36
C LEU A 108 6.06 -13.69 10.89
N GLY A 109 4.91 -14.34 10.63
CA GLY A 109 4.46 -14.64 9.26
C GLY A 109 3.73 -13.48 8.58
N ASP A 110 3.30 -12.48 9.36
CA ASP A 110 2.59 -11.30 8.89
C ASP A 110 2.84 -10.12 9.84
N SER A 111 3.98 -9.46 9.63
CA SER A 111 4.47 -8.36 10.47
C SER A 111 4.08 -6.98 9.94
N TYR A 112 3.22 -6.90 8.92
CA TYR A 112 2.83 -5.64 8.28
C TYR A 112 1.58 -5.08 8.93
N HIS A 113 1.53 -3.76 9.14
CA HIS A 113 0.34 -3.09 9.68
C HIS A 113 -0.85 -3.05 8.70
N THR A 114 -0.61 -3.29 7.42
CA THR A 114 -1.66 -3.39 6.40
C THR A 114 -2.48 -4.65 6.60
N GLN A 115 -3.73 -4.67 6.13
CA GLN A 115 -4.61 -5.83 6.31
C GLN A 115 -4.05 -7.08 5.64
N ASP A 116 -4.24 -8.26 6.24
CA ASP A 116 -3.94 -9.53 5.57
C ASP A 116 -4.92 -9.75 4.42
N PHE A 117 -4.37 -9.83 3.22
CA PHE A 117 -5.10 -10.03 1.97
C PHE A 117 -4.83 -11.42 1.35
N SER A 118 -4.05 -12.28 2.01
CA SER A 118 -3.65 -13.60 1.51
C SER A 118 -4.82 -14.55 1.24
N ALA A 119 -5.93 -14.37 1.96
CA ALA A 119 -7.12 -15.21 1.84
C ALA A 119 -8.24 -14.59 0.99
N TYR A 120 -8.10 -13.37 0.46
CA TYR A 120 -9.22 -12.63 -0.14
C TYR A 120 -9.99 -13.42 -1.19
N ARG A 121 -9.30 -13.94 -2.23
CA ARG A 121 -9.97 -14.73 -3.28
C ARG A 121 -10.61 -16.00 -2.73
N LYS A 122 -9.85 -16.80 -1.98
CA LYS A 122 -10.34 -18.07 -1.43
C LYS A 122 -11.57 -17.85 -0.55
N THR A 123 -11.53 -16.85 0.33
CA THR A 123 -12.66 -16.51 1.18
C THR A 123 -13.86 -16.09 0.34
N PHE A 124 -13.67 -15.20 -0.65
CA PHE A 124 -14.76 -14.77 -1.54
C PHE A 124 -15.43 -15.96 -2.25
N GLU A 125 -14.63 -16.89 -2.77
CA GLU A 125 -15.10 -18.07 -3.50
C GLU A 125 -15.97 -18.99 -2.63
N THR A 126 -15.82 -18.95 -1.30
CA THR A 126 -16.63 -19.72 -0.34
C THR A 126 -17.87 -18.98 0.18
N LEU A 127 -18.03 -17.70 -0.14
CA LEU A 127 -19.22 -16.94 0.27
C LEU A 127 -20.44 -17.37 -0.54
N ASP A 128 -21.60 -17.43 0.11
CA ASP A 128 -22.90 -17.57 -0.57
C ASP A 128 -23.23 -16.32 -1.43
N ASN A 129 -24.41 -16.22 -2.04
CA ASN A 129 -24.96 -14.98 -2.64
C ASN A 129 -23.95 -14.08 -3.40
N GLN A 130 -22.99 -14.67 -4.11
CA GLN A 130 -21.87 -13.92 -4.69
C GLN A 130 -22.34 -12.87 -5.67
N ALA A 131 -23.42 -13.15 -6.41
CA ALA A 131 -24.03 -12.19 -7.34
C ALA A 131 -24.49 -10.91 -6.64
N GLU A 132 -25.15 -11.01 -5.47
CA GLU A 132 -25.61 -9.86 -4.70
C GLU A 132 -24.42 -9.05 -4.15
N ARG A 133 -23.38 -9.75 -3.69
CA ARG A 133 -22.14 -9.15 -3.16
C ARG A 133 -21.35 -8.42 -4.24
N LEU A 134 -21.25 -8.99 -5.44
CA LEU A 134 -20.66 -8.34 -6.61
C LEU A 134 -21.46 -7.11 -7.03
N GLU A 135 -22.78 -7.18 -6.98
CA GLU A 135 -23.65 -6.05 -7.31
C GLU A 135 -23.53 -4.91 -6.28
N GLU A 136 -23.40 -5.22 -4.99
CA GLU A 136 -23.09 -4.23 -3.96
C GLU A 136 -21.74 -3.57 -4.21
N ALA A 137 -20.70 -4.37 -4.49
CA ALA A 137 -19.37 -3.87 -4.82
C ALA A 137 -19.38 -2.99 -6.07
N ARG A 138 -20.14 -3.37 -7.11
CA ARG A 138 -20.28 -2.62 -8.36
C ARG A 138 -20.84 -1.23 -8.10
N LYS A 139 -21.96 -1.13 -7.36
CA LYS A 139 -22.58 0.16 -7.02
C LYS A 139 -21.62 1.09 -6.29
N GLN A 140 -20.86 0.56 -5.32
CA GLN A 140 -19.92 1.37 -4.53
C GLN A 140 -18.68 1.77 -5.35
N LEU A 141 -18.14 0.87 -6.17
CA LEU A 141 -17.00 1.15 -7.02
C LEU A 141 -17.36 2.17 -8.12
N GLU A 142 -18.52 2.03 -8.77
CA GLU A 142 -18.99 3.00 -9.77
C GLU A 142 -19.21 4.39 -9.16
N ASN A 143 -19.77 4.46 -7.94
CA ASN A 143 -19.89 5.71 -7.21
C ASN A 143 -18.52 6.34 -6.93
N ARG A 144 -17.52 5.54 -6.54
CA ARG A 144 -16.13 6.01 -6.37
C ARG A 144 -15.57 6.54 -7.70
N LEU A 145 -15.72 5.79 -8.79
CA LEU A 145 -15.25 6.18 -10.12
C LEU A 145 -15.93 7.46 -10.65
N ALA A 146 -17.14 7.76 -10.18
CA ALA A 146 -17.88 8.98 -10.49
C ALA A 146 -17.51 10.19 -9.61
N GLY A 147 -16.59 10.04 -8.64
CA GLY A 147 -16.17 11.13 -7.75
C GLY A 147 -16.63 11.03 -6.30
N GLY A 148 -17.40 10.01 -5.95
CA GLY A 148 -17.86 9.79 -4.59
C GLY A 148 -16.70 9.56 -3.61
N ILE A 149 -16.78 10.19 -2.43
CA ILE A 149 -15.86 9.94 -1.32
C ILE A 149 -16.41 8.79 -0.49
N ASP A 150 -15.65 7.72 -0.33
CA ASP A 150 -16.00 6.61 0.57
C ASP A 150 -15.06 6.52 1.79
N ALA A 151 -15.32 5.52 2.64
CA ALA A 151 -14.54 5.26 3.85
C ALA A 151 -13.04 5.07 3.54
N ALA A 152 -12.71 4.36 2.46
CA ALA A 152 -11.34 4.03 2.06
C ALA A 152 -10.63 5.20 1.38
N THR A 153 -11.34 6.15 0.78
CA THR A 153 -10.73 7.37 0.20
C THR A 153 -10.73 8.56 1.16
N SER A 154 -11.24 8.39 2.38
CA SER A 154 -11.47 9.50 3.32
C SER A 154 -10.21 10.18 3.86
N TYR A 155 -9.05 9.55 3.71
CA TYR A 155 -7.75 10.17 4.00
C TYR A 155 -7.21 11.03 2.85
N MET A 156 -7.76 10.90 1.64
CA MET A 156 -7.32 11.67 0.48
C MET A 156 -7.94 13.08 0.52
N ARG A 157 -7.11 14.13 0.47
CA ARG A 157 -7.57 15.53 0.48
C ARG A 157 -8.30 15.93 -0.81
N GLN A 158 -8.01 15.25 -1.91
CA GLN A 158 -8.68 15.39 -3.19
C GLN A 158 -8.98 13.99 -3.75
N SER A 159 -10.23 13.75 -4.09
CA SER A 159 -10.63 12.56 -4.84
C SER A 159 -10.06 12.68 -6.25
N ALA A 160 -9.27 11.70 -6.70
CA ALA A 160 -8.80 11.60 -8.08
C ALA A 160 -9.94 11.40 -9.11
N TYR A 161 -11.19 11.38 -8.63
CA TYR A 161 -12.38 10.94 -9.34
C TYR A 161 -13.42 12.07 -9.53
N ALA A 162 -13.24 13.25 -8.92
CA ALA A 162 -14.19 14.35 -9.06
C ALA A 162 -14.01 15.07 -10.42
N GLN A 163 -14.93 14.77 -11.34
CA GLN A 163 -15.17 15.40 -12.66
C GLN A 163 -13.94 15.88 -13.44
N SER A 164 -13.57 15.01 -14.37
CA SER A 164 -12.61 15.21 -15.43
C SER A 164 -13.19 16.01 -16.61
N GLY A 165 -12.90 17.31 -16.63
CA GLY A 165 -12.98 18.15 -17.83
C GLY A 165 -11.62 18.34 -18.51
N VAL A 166 -10.60 17.56 -18.10
CA VAL A 166 -9.24 17.74 -18.61
C VAL A 166 -9.08 17.02 -19.94
N GLU A 167 -8.54 17.73 -20.92
CA GLU A 167 -8.21 17.20 -22.23
C GLU A 167 -7.07 16.17 -22.11
N LEU A 168 -7.30 14.99 -22.68
CA LEU A 168 -6.29 13.94 -22.74
C LEU A 168 -5.36 14.16 -23.95
N PRO A 169 -4.06 13.83 -23.83
CA PRO A 169 -3.18 13.85 -24.98
C PRO A 169 -3.59 12.81 -26.03
N SER A 170 -3.26 13.09 -27.28
CA SER A 170 -3.48 12.14 -28.37
C SER A 170 -2.56 10.91 -28.27
N GLY A 171 -3.00 9.80 -28.87
CA GLY A 171 -2.19 8.58 -28.96
C GLY A 171 -2.25 7.63 -27.76
N LEU A 172 -3.23 7.81 -26.86
CA LEU A 172 -3.47 6.91 -25.72
C LEU A 172 -3.99 5.52 -26.12
N ASP A 173 -4.66 5.40 -27.26
CA ASP A 173 -5.14 4.12 -27.76
C ASP A 173 -3.96 3.15 -27.99
N GLY A 174 -4.06 1.98 -27.36
CA GLY A 174 -3.00 0.96 -27.33
C GLY A 174 -1.78 1.32 -26.46
N ALA A 175 -1.78 2.46 -25.75
CA ALA A 175 -0.64 2.89 -24.94
C ALA A 175 -0.64 2.29 -23.54
N VAL A 176 0.55 2.23 -22.95
CA VAL A 176 0.75 1.89 -21.53
C VAL A 176 0.64 3.15 -20.67
N VAL A 177 0.05 3.04 -19.48
CA VAL A 177 0.08 4.13 -18.48
C VAL A 177 0.81 3.68 -17.22
N ILE A 178 1.88 4.41 -16.86
CA ILE A 178 2.63 4.21 -15.62
C ILE A 178 2.02 5.10 -14.53
N PHE A 179 1.41 4.49 -13.51
CA PHE A 179 0.80 5.17 -12.38
C PHE A 179 1.83 5.35 -11.27
N LEU A 180 2.35 6.58 -11.15
CA LEU A 180 3.41 6.90 -10.18
C LEU A 180 2.90 6.84 -8.75
N HIS A 181 3.76 6.35 -7.86
CA HIS A 181 3.60 6.41 -6.41
C HIS A 181 4.26 7.68 -5.86
N ASP A 182 3.99 8.01 -4.60
CA ASP A 182 4.74 9.06 -3.90
C ASP A 182 6.14 8.55 -3.53
N PHE A 183 7.18 9.16 -4.09
CA PHE A 183 8.58 8.76 -3.92
C PHE A 183 9.11 8.90 -2.48
N TYR A 184 8.38 9.61 -1.61
CA TYR A 184 8.78 9.87 -0.21
C TYR A 184 7.87 9.17 0.81
N ASP A 185 7.05 8.23 0.36
CA ASP A 185 6.30 7.31 1.22
C ASP A 185 7.19 6.12 1.63
N SER A 186 6.57 5.06 2.15
CA SER A 186 7.19 3.77 2.48
C SER A 186 6.95 2.72 1.39
N PRO A 187 7.86 2.56 0.41
CA PRO A 187 7.76 1.50 -0.60
C PRO A 187 7.56 0.10 -0.01
N HIS A 188 8.09 -0.16 1.18
CA HIS A 188 8.04 -1.47 1.81
C HIS A 188 6.86 -1.65 2.78
N ILE A 189 5.82 -0.84 2.66
CA ILE A 189 4.55 -1.03 3.39
C ILE A 189 3.86 -2.37 3.04
N TYR A 190 4.18 -2.92 1.86
CA TYR A 190 3.78 -4.24 1.43
C TYR A 190 5.00 -5.14 1.22
N PRO A 191 4.87 -6.46 1.44
CA PRO A 191 5.97 -7.41 1.26
C PRO A 191 6.36 -7.60 -0.21
N GLU A 192 7.52 -8.24 -0.40
CA GLU A 192 7.96 -8.78 -1.69
C GLU A 192 8.03 -7.75 -2.83
N LEU A 193 8.39 -6.50 -2.50
CA LEU A 193 8.69 -5.48 -3.51
C LEU A 193 9.94 -5.88 -4.32
N VAL A 194 9.81 -5.90 -5.66
CA VAL A 194 10.90 -6.30 -6.58
C VAL A 194 12.06 -5.30 -6.62
N PHE A 195 11.78 -4.03 -6.32
CA PHE A 195 12.74 -2.93 -6.39
C PHE A 195 12.99 -2.35 -5.00
N HIS A 196 14.13 -1.70 -4.80
CA HIS A 196 14.44 -1.10 -3.48
C HIS A 196 13.63 0.15 -3.18
N ASP A 197 13.20 0.87 -4.20
CA ASP A 197 12.40 2.08 -4.05
C ASP A 197 11.59 2.33 -5.32
N PHE A 198 10.69 3.30 -5.25
CA PHE A 198 9.86 3.71 -6.38
C PHE A 198 10.66 4.36 -7.51
N TRP A 199 11.81 4.97 -7.23
CA TRP A 199 12.63 5.62 -8.23
C TRP A 199 13.33 4.61 -9.15
N ARG A 200 13.93 3.57 -8.57
CA ARG A 200 14.53 2.46 -9.31
C ARG A 200 13.48 1.70 -10.11
N TRP A 201 12.29 1.48 -9.54
CA TRP A 201 11.16 0.89 -10.26
C TRP A 201 10.76 1.70 -11.50
N VAL A 202 10.51 3.02 -11.33
CA VAL A 202 10.05 3.84 -12.46
C VAL A 202 11.13 4.00 -13.52
N CYS A 203 12.40 4.16 -13.13
CA CYS A 203 13.51 4.24 -14.07
C CYS A 203 13.63 2.96 -14.89
N PHE A 204 13.61 1.80 -14.22
CA PHE A 204 13.65 0.50 -14.91
C PHE A 204 12.47 0.34 -15.88
N THR A 205 11.27 0.73 -15.46
CA THR A 205 10.06 0.64 -16.28
C THR A 205 10.17 1.53 -17.53
N ILE A 206 10.59 2.78 -17.38
CA ILE A 206 10.79 3.72 -18.49
C ILE A 206 11.83 3.17 -19.47
N GLU A 207 13.00 2.76 -18.96
CA GLU A 207 14.10 2.26 -19.78
C GLU A 207 13.69 0.99 -20.57
N ALA A 208 12.95 0.08 -19.93
CA ALA A 208 12.44 -1.13 -20.57
C ALA A 208 11.44 -0.82 -21.70
N LEU A 209 10.47 0.07 -21.45
CA LEU A 209 9.45 0.45 -22.44
C LEU A 209 10.03 1.28 -23.59
N GLN A 210 11.00 2.16 -23.32
CA GLN A 210 11.74 2.87 -24.37
C GLN A 210 12.53 1.90 -25.25
N LYS A 211 13.20 0.92 -24.65
CA LYS A 211 13.96 -0.10 -25.37
C LYS A 211 13.09 -0.97 -26.28
N SER A 212 11.85 -1.25 -25.88
CA SER A 212 10.90 -1.99 -26.73
C SER A 212 10.14 -1.12 -27.73
N GLY A 213 10.35 0.20 -27.71
CA GLY A 213 9.57 1.14 -28.54
C GLY A 213 8.09 1.20 -28.16
N THR A 214 7.73 0.77 -26.95
CA THR A 214 6.35 0.81 -26.45
C THR A 214 5.95 2.25 -26.19
N ARG A 215 4.77 2.66 -26.65
CA ARG A 215 4.22 3.98 -26.33
C ARG A 215 3.68 3.96 -24.90
N PHE A 216 4.11 4.91 -24.08
CA PHE A 216 3.64 5.03 -22.71
C PHE A 216 3.50 6.47 -22.25
N PHE A 217 2.66 6.64 -21.23
CA PHE A 217 2.45 7.91 -20.54
C PHE A 217 2.67 7.73 -19.04
N LEU A 218 3.13 8.79 -18.35
CA LEU A 218 3.25 8.82 -16.90
C LEU A 218 2.06 9.57 -16.31
N LYS A 219 1.39 8.97 -15.33
CA LYS A 219 0.36 9.61 -14.52
C LYS A 219 0.92 9.97 -13.15
N PRO A 220 1.01 11.26 -12.80
CA PRO A 220 1.40 11.70 -11.46
C PRO A 220 0.48 11.14 -10.37
N HIS A 221 1.03 10.91 -9.17
CA HIS A 221 0.24 10.55 -7.99
C HIS A 221 -0.73 11.69 -7.62
N PRO A 222 -1.97 11.43 -7.16
CA PRO A 222 -2.93 12.50 -6.84
C PRO A 222 -2.58 13.30 -5.57
N ASN A 223 -1.91 12.67 -4.60
CA ASN A 223 -1.56 13.31 -3.32
C ASN A 223 -0.11 13.85 -3.31
N GLN A 224 0.29 14.61 -4.33
CA GLN A 224 1.64 15.17 -4.37
C GLN A 224 1.85 16.16 -3.22
N ILE A 225 2.87 15.90 -2.41
CA ILE A 225 3.45 16.91 -1.53
C ILE A 225 4.35 17.83 -2.36
N ALA A 226 4.70 19.02 -1.85
CA ALA A 226 5.55 19.96 -2.59
C ALA A 226 6.91 19.37 -3.03
N LEU A 227 7.41 18.34 -2.31
CA LEU A 227 8.65 17.63 -2.67
C LEU A 227 8.47 16.66 -3.85
N SER A 228 7.24 16.24 -4.15
CA SER A 228 6.94 15.39 -5.31
C SER A 228 7.26 16.10 -6.64
N ASP A 229 7.20 17.44 -6.67
CA ASP A 229 7.58 18.24 -7.85
C ASP A 229 9.06 18.07 -8.19
N GLU A 230 9.95 17.97 -7.19
CA GLU A 230 11.38 17.77 -7.41
C GLU A 230 11.66 16.43 -8.08
N ALA A 231 11.01 15.36 -7.62
CA ALA A 231 11.15 14.02 -8.21
C ALA A 231 10.67 14.02 -9.68
N LEU A 232 9.56 14.70 -9.97
CA LEU A 232 9.07 14.84 -11.35
C LEU A 232 10.02 15.65 -12.22
N VAL A 233 10.59 16.75 -11.70
CA VAL A 233 11.61 17.55 -12.41
C VAL A 233 12.84 16.70 -12.72
N ARG A 234 13.33 15.90 -11.76
CA ARG A 234 14.46 14.98 -11.98
C ARG A 234 14.13 13.93 -13.04
N LEU A 235 12.92 13.36 -13.06
CA LEU A 235 12.50 12.42 -14.10
C LEU A 235 12.47 13.08 -15.49
N ARG A 236 11.91 14.28 -15.60
CA ARG A 236 11.89 15.05 -16.88
C ARG A 236 13.30 15.37 -17.37
N ALA A 237 14.21 15.72 -16.46
CA ALA A 237 15.60 15.98 -16.80
C ALA A 237 16.34 14.72 -17.27
N ARG A 238 16.09 13.58 -16.60
CA ARG A 238 16.68 12.28 -16.96
C ARG A 238 16.18 11.75 -18.31
N TYR A 239 14.90 11.97 -18.62
CA TYR A 239 14.25 11.44 -19.81
C TYR A 239 13.52 12.56 -20.57
N GLN A 240 14.15 13.08 -21.63
CA GLN A 240 13.69 14.29 -22.32
C GLN A 240 12.40 14.13 -23.14
N SER A 241 11.93 12.90 -23.39
CA SER A 241 10.78 12.60 -24.25
C SER A 241 9.59 11.97 -23.52
N LEU A 242 9.50 12.13 -22.19
CA LEU A 242 8.39 11.57 -21.42
C LEU A 242 7.07 12.27 -21.74
N GLN A 243 6.05 11.48 -22.04
CA GLN A 243 4.68 11.96 -22.18
C GLN A 243 3.98 11.87 -20.82
N TRP A 244 3.31 12.95 -20.42
CA TRP A 244 2.68 13.07 -19.10
C TRP A 244 1.17 13.21 -19.26
N LEU A 245 0.44 12.51 -18.40
CA LEU A 245 -0.98 12.71 -18.21
C LEU A 245 -1.22 13.85 -17.22
N PRO A 246 -2.30 14.63 -17.40
CA PRO A 246 -2.71 15.58 -16.39
C PRO A 246 -3.16 14.85 -15.12
N THR A 247 -2.87 15.43 -13.95
CA THR A 247 -3.24 14.83 -12.65
C THR A 247 -4.75 14.57 -12.52
N GLY A 248 -5.58 15.40 -13.18
CA GLY A 248 -7.04 15.25 -13.20
C GLY A 248 -7.61 14.25 -14.21
N ALA A 249 -6.77 13.55 -15.00
CA ALA A 249 -7.26 12.49 -15.89
C ALA A 249 -7.85 11.34 -15.06
N SER A 250 -9.13 11.00 -15.26
CA SER A 250 -9.76 9.92 -14.52
C SER A 250 -9.41 8.55 -15.12
N ASN A 251 -9.48 7.48 -14.32
CA ASN A 251 -9.23 6.13 -14.82
C ASN A 251 -10.29 5.71 -15.87
N VAL A 252 -11.52 6.22 -15.74
CA VAL A 252 -12.59 6.03 -16.72
C VAL A 252 -12.23 6.65 -18.08
N GLN A 253 -11.76 7.90 -18.10
CA GLN A 253 -11.33 8.54 -19.35
C GLN A 253 -10.17 7.78 -20.01
N LEU A 254 -9.20 7.31 -19.22
CA LEU A 254 -8.06 6.56 -19.74
C LEU A 254 -8.51 5.23 -20.36
N ALA A 255 -9.40 4.49 -19.70
CA ALA A 255 -9.94 3.25 -20.24
C ALA A 255 -10.76 3.49 -21.52
N GLN A 256 -11.59 4.54 -21.54
CA GLN A 256 -12.36 4.95 -22.74
C GLN A 256 -11.44 5.39 -23.89
N ALA A 257 -10.28 5.96 -23.59
CA ALA A 257 -9.26 6.33 -24.57
C ALA A 257 -8.49 5.11 -25.13
N GLY A 258 -8.76 3.90 -24.64
CA GLY A 258 -8.22 2.66 -25.21
C GLY A 258 -6.83 2.26 -24.71
N ILE A 259 -6.42 2.68 -23.50
CA ILE A 259 -5.12 2.25 -22.96
C ILE A 259 -5.03 0.72 -22.90
N ALA A 260 -3.86 0.18 -23.24
CA ALA A 260 -3.64 -1.26 -23.31
C ALA A 260 -3.36 -1.88 -21.95
N CYS A 261 -2.65 -1.17 -21.06
CA CYS A 261 -2.24 -1.69 -19.77
C CYS A 261 -1.93 -0.56 -18.77
N GLY A 262 -2.28 -0.77 -17.50
CA GLY A 262 -1.79 0.03 -16.39
C GLY A 262 -0.60 -0.61 -15.68
N ILE A 263 0.45 0.16 -15.42
CA ILE A 263 1.60 -0.30 -14.64
C ILE A 263 1.64 0.44 -13.32
N THR A 264 1.77 -0.29 -12.22
CA THR A 264 1.93 0.26 -10.88
C THR A 264 2.83 -0.65 -10.03
N VAL A 265 3.23 -0.23 -8.84
CA VAL A 265 3.89 -1.14 -7.89
C VAL A 265 2.87 -1.97 -7.13
N TYR A 266 2.00 -1.30 -6.37
CA TYR A 266 0.92 -1.89 -5.58
C TYR A 266 -0.35 -1.02 -5.55
N GLY A 267 -0.45 -0.06 -6.48
CA GLY A 267 -1.49 0.96 -6.45
C GLY A 267 -2.89 0.36 -6.54
N THR A 268 -3.84 0.99 -5.85
CA THR A 268 -5.26 0.60 -5.90
C THR A 268 -5.81 0.70 -7.32
N VAL A 269 -5.23 1.49 -8.21
CA VAL A 269 -5.67 1.61 -9.61
C VAL A 269 -5.87 0.28 -10.35
N ALA A 270 -5.15 -0.77 -10.00
CA ALA A 270 -5.22 -2.05 -10.71
C ALA A 270 -6.62 -2.69 -10.69
N HIS A 271 -7.33 -2.69 -9.55
CA HIS A 271 -8.68 -3.26 -9.48
C HIS A 271 -9.73 -2.39 -10.19
N GLU A 272 -9.49 -1.08 -10.25
CA GLU A 272 -10.34 -0.15 -11.00
C GLU A 272 -10.18 -0.37 -12.50
N LEU A 273 -8.94 -0.52 -12.97
CA LEU A 273 -8.66 -0.86 -14.37
C LEU A 273 -9.24 -2.22 -14.75
N ALA A 274 -9.14 -3.21 -13.86
CA ALA A 274 -9.76 -4.52 -14.08
C ALA A 274 -11.29 -4.41 -14.25
N HIS A 275 -11.96 -3.60 -13.41
CA HIS A 275 -13.39 -3.30 -13.55
C HIS A 275 -13.72 -2.56 -14.85
N LEU A 276 -12.79 -1.77 -15.38
CA LEU A 276 -12.90 -1.09 -16.68
C LEU A 276 -12.44 -1.97 -17.86
N GLY A 277 -12.05 -3.22 -17.62
CA GLY A 277 -11.61 -4.17 -18.66
C GLY A 277 -10.19 -3.95 -19.19
N VAL A 278 -9.35 -3.25 -18.44
CA VAL A 278 -7.93 -2.98 -18.75
C VAL A 278 -7.03 -3.80 -17.81
N PRO A 279 -6.08 -4.62 -18.32
CA PRO A 279 -5.17 -5.39 -17.49
C PRO A 279 -4.15 -4.49 -16.79
N SER A 280 -3.54 -5.00 -15.73
CA SER A 280 -2.46 -4.30 -15.02
C SER A 280 -1.23 -5.16 -14.80
N ILE A 281 -0.06 -4.53 -14.66
CA ILE A 281 1.20 -5.14 -14.23
C ILE A 281 1.65 -4.50 -12.92
N ALA A 282 2.08 -5.34 -11.99
CA ALA A 282 2.58 -4.95 -10.68
C ALA A 282 3.87 -5.67 -10.29
N CYS A 283 4.54 -5.20 -9.23
CA CYS A 283 5.85 -5.74 -8.81
C CYS A 283 6.06 -5.72 -7.28
N ALA A 284 4.98 -5.92 -6.53
CA ALA A 284 5.00 -6.15 -5.09
C ALA A 284 3.82 -7.05 -4.70
N ARG A 285 3.89 -7.71 -3.54
CA ARG A 285 2.75 -8.46 -3.01
C ARG A 285 1.72 -7.51 -2.41
N HIS A 286 0.86 -7.00 -3.30
CA HIS A 286 -0.15 -5.99 -3.04
C HIS A 286 -1.52 -6.57 -2.64
N PRO A 287 -2.49 -5.75 -2.16
CA PRO A 287 -3.78 -6.23 -1.69
C PRO A 287 -4.58 -7.10 -2.66
N HIS A 288 -4.41 -6.90 -3.97
CA HIS A 288 -5.11 -7.66 -4.99
C HIS A 288 -4.30 -8.87 -5.54
N PHE A 289 -3.18 -9.27 -4.94
CA PHE A 289 -2.27 -10.27 -5.54
C PHE A 289 -2.87 -11.67 -5.68
N THR A 290 -3.94 -11.99 -4.94
CA THR A 290 -4.63 -13.28 -5.06
C THR A 290 -5.53 -13.38 -6.28
N PHE A 291 -5.75 -12.27 -6.99
CA PHE A 291 -6.60 -12.18 -8.18
C PHE A 291 -5.74 -12.06 -9.44
N ASP A 292 -6.16 -12.69 -10.54
CA ASP A 292 -5.33 -12.86 -11.73
C ASP A 292 -5.44 -11.67 -12.70
N PHE A 293 -6.31 -10.68 -12.44
CA PHE A 293 -6.46 -9.49 -13.31
C PHE A 293 -5.21 -8.60 -13.35
N CYS A 294 -4.33 -8.74 -12.36
CA CYS A 294 -3.07 -8.02 -12.27
C CYS A 294 -1.92 -9.02 -12.36
N ARG A 295 -1.04 -8.86 -13.35
CA ARG A 295 0.17 -9.68 -13.48
C ARG A 295 1.22 -9.14 -12.50
N THR A 296 1.47 -9.87 -11.42
CA THR A 296 2.41 -9.46 -10.38
C THR A 296 3.74 -10.18 -10.55
N ALA A 297 4.80 -9.43 -10.86
CA ALA A 297 6.16 -9.95 -10.94
C ALA A 297 6.76 -10.18 -9.55
N ARG A 298 7.58 -11.22 -9.41
CA ARG A 298 8.35 -11.53 -8.19
C ARG A 298 9.85 -11.27 -8.36
N THR A 299 10.30 -11.08 -9.59
CA THR A 299 11.70 -10.78 -9.93
C THR A 299 11.77 -9.67 -10.98
N ARG A 300 12.94 -9.08 -11.16
CA ARG A 300 13.18 -8.05 -12.18
C ARG A 300 13.05 -8.63 -13.58
N GLU A 301 13.44 -9.88 -13.75
CA GLU A 301 13.38 -10.63 -15.01
C GLU A 301 11.93 -10.91 -15.41
N GLU A 302 11.13 -11.40 -14.46
CA GLU A 302 9.68 -11.58 -14.67
C GLU A 302 9.00 -10.25 -15.00
N TYR A 303 9.33 -9.19 -14.26
CA TYR A 303 8.78 -7.86 -14.52
C TYR A 303 9.12 -7.37 -15.92
N ALA A 304 10.38 -7.48 -16.34
CA ALA A 304 10.81 -7.11 -17.69
C ALA A 304 10.08 -7.90 -18.78
N GLU A 305 9.80 -9.18 -18.56
CA GLU A 305 9.05 -10.00 -19.50
C GLU A 305 7.57 -9.62 -19.57
N MET A 306 6.97 -9.28 -18.43
CA MET A 306 5.61 -8.73 -18.38
C MET A 306 5.50 -7.42 -19.16
N LEU A 307 6.50 -6.54 -19.06
CA LEU A 307 6.53 -5.27 -19.81
C LEU A 307 6.59 -5.45 -21.33
N LYS A 308 7.18 -6.54 -21.84
CA LYS A 308 7.20 -6.84 -23.28
C LYS A 308 5.86 -7.38 -23.79
N THR A 309 5.09 -7.99 -22.91
CA THR A 309 3.82 -8.67 -23.21
C THR A 309 2.65 -7.94 -22.56
N PHE A 310 2.74 -6.61 -22.43
CA PHE A 310 1.80 -5.80 -21.64
C PHE A 310 0.36 -5.85 -22.15
N ASP A 311 0.17 -6.11 -23.43
CA ASP A 311 -1.10 -6.22 -24.14
C ASP A 311 -1.76 -7.60 -23.98
N VAL A 312 -1.04 -8.59 -23.42
CA VAL A 312 -1.59 -9.91 -23.12
C VAL A 312 -2.54 -9.80 -21.93
N LEU A 313 -3.82 -10.05 -22.20
CA LEU A 313 -4.83 -10.17 -21.17
C LEU A 313 -4.56 -11.43 -20.32
N PRO A 314 -4.45 -11.31 -18.98
CA PRO A 314 -4.28 -12.49 -18.14
C PRO A 314 -5.56 -13.35 -18.06
N LEU A 315 -6.72 -12.73 -18.33
CA LEU A 315 -8.04 -13.33 -18.28
C LEU A 315 -8.97 -12.66 -19.31
N PRO A 316 -10.10 -13.30 -19.69
CA PRO A 316 -11.19 -12.61 -20.38
C PRO A 316 -11.63 -11.35 -19.61
N LYS A 317 -12.07 -10.31 -20.34
CA LYS A 317 -12.43 -9.02 -19.75
C LYS A 317 -13.50 -9.15 -18.67
N GLU A 318 -14.52 -9.96 -18.91
CA GLU A 318 -15.63 -10.19 -17.99
C GLU A 318 -15.14 -10.82 -16.67
N GLU A 319 -14.15 -11.71 -16.74
CA GLU A 319 -13.57 -12.33 -15.57
C GLU A 319 -12.65 -11.38 -14.80
N MET A 320 -11.89 -10.52 -15.49
CA MET A 320 -11.16 -9.43 -14.82
C MET A 320 -12.11 -8.50 -14.08
N GLN A 321 -13.24 -8.13 -14.71
CA GLN A 321 -14.25 -7.27 -14.10
C GLN A 321 -14.85 -7.92 -12.84
N ARG A 322 -15.24 -9.20 -12.94
CA ARG A 322 -15.74 -9.98 -11.80
C ARG A 322 -14.71 -10.04 -10.67
N GLN A 323 -13.45 -10.34 -10.97
CA GLN A 323 -12.40 -10.42 -9.95
C GLN A 323 -12.07 -9.06 -9.34
N GLY A 324 -12.10 -7.97 -10.12
CA GLY A 324 -11.95 -6.60 -9.62
C GLY A 324 -13.05 -6.24 -8.61
N LEU A 325 -14.30 -6.63 -8.89
CA LEU A 325 -15.43 -6.47 -7.98
C LEU A 325 -15.31 -7.36 -6.73
N ALA A 326 -14.88 -8.62 -6.89
CA ALA A 326 -14.65 -9.53 -5.77
C ALA A 326 -13.56 -8.99 -4.83
N PHE A 327 -12.45 -8.48 -5.38
CA PHE A 327 -11.44 -7.77 -4.60
C PHE A 327 -12.03 -6.57 -3.88
N TYR A 328 -12.77 -5.70 -4.59
CA TYR A 328 -13.38 -4.51 -3.99
C TYR A 328 -14.27 -4.89 -2.81
N TYR A 329 -15.11 -5.92 -2.97
CA TYR A 329 -15.94 -6.45 -1.92
C TYR A 329 -15.10 -6.90 -0.72
N MET A 330 -14.11 -7.78 -0.93
CA MET A 330 -13.29 -8.33 0.15
C MET A 330 -12.51 -7.26 0.90
N HIS A 331 -11.97 -6.29 0.18
CA HIS A 331 -11.14 -5.25 0.77
C HIS A 331 -11.96 -4.17 1.49
N ASN A 332 -13.08 -3.74 0.90
CA ASN A 332 -13.81 -2.56 1.39
C ASN A 332 -15.08 -2.92 2.16
N LEU A 333 -15.77 -4.01 1.82
CA LEU A 333 -17.14 -4.31 2.27
C LEU A 333 -17.25 -5.56 3.15
N TYR A 334 -16.46 -6.59 2.88
CA TYR A 334 -16.54 -7.87 3.57
C TYR A 334 -16.10 -7.73 5.03
N ARG A 335 -16.93 -8.21 5.94
CA ARG A 335 -16.67 -8.23 7.38
C ARG A 335 -17.19 -9.52 7.99
N VAL A 336 -16.53 -9.98 9.05
CA VAL A 336 -16.96 -11.16 9.80
C VAL A 336 -17.70 -10.69 11.05
N GLY A 337 -18.93 -11.15 11.25
CA GLY A 337 -19.73 -10.83 12.45
C GLY A 337 -19.93 -9.33 12.71
N ASP A 338 -19.79 -8.93 13.98
CA ASP A 338 -20.08 -7.58 14.47
C ASP A 338 -18.93 -6.56 14.24
N GLU A 339 -17.83 -6.96 13.58
CA GLU A 339 -16.64 -6.12 13.36
C GLU A 339 -16.93 -4.82 12.59
N ARG A 340 -18.02 -4.79 11.81
CA ARG A 340 -18.40 -3.64 10.99
C ARG A 340 -18.72 -2.40 11.82
N GLU A 341 -19.48 -2.54 12.91
CA GLU A 341 -19.87 -1.40 13.72
C GLU A 341 -18.66 -0.80 14.45
N LEU A 342 -17.79 -1.67 14.98
CA LEU A 342 -16.56 -1.26 15.62
C LEU A 342 -15.63 -0.51 14.67
N GLN A 343 -15.40 -1.03 13.47
CA GLN A 343 -14.58 -0.37 12.46
C GLN A 343 -15.19 0.98 12.05
N GLN A 344 -16.51 1.05 11.85
CA GLN A 344 -17.18 2.30 11.49
C GLN A 344 -17.06 3.36 12.59
N ALA A 345 -17.21 2.96 13.86
CA ALA A 345 -17.00 3.85 15.00
C ALA A 345 -15.53 4.30 15.10
N PHE A 346 -14.58 3.39 14.85
CA PHE A 346 -13.16 3.70 14.81
C PHE A 346 -12.80 4.68 13.70
N LEU A 347 -13.33 4.48 12.49
CA LEU A 347 -13.16 5.40 11.37
C LEU A 347 -13.80 6.77 11.66
N ALA A 348 -14.98 6.79 12.29
CA ALA A 348 -15.63 8.04 12.69
C ALA A 348 -14.78 8.80 13.72
N PHE A 349 -14.22 8.10 14.71
CA PHE A 349 -13.28 8.67 15.66
C PHE A 349 -12.02 9.19 14.98
N TRP A 350 -11.42 8.41 14.09
CA TRP A 350 -10.26 8.85 13.32
C TRP A 350 -10.56 10.12 12.50
N LYS A 351 -11.72 10.18 11.84
CA LYS A 351 -12.16 11.37 11.09
C LYS A 351 -12.32 12.59 11.98
N ALA A 352 -12.96 12.44 13.15
CA ALA A 352 -13.12 13.53 14.11
C ALA A 352 -11.76 14.11 14.56
N CYS A 353 -10.71 13.28 14.60
CA CYS A 353 -9.36 13.69 14.97
C CYS A 353 -8.53 14.28 13.82
N ASN A 354 -8.89 14.04 12.55
CA ASN A 354 -7.98 14.29 11.42
C ASN A 354 -8.59 15.06 10.24
N VAL A 355 -9.92 15.17 10.15
CA VAL A 355 -10.61 15.71 8.97
C VAL A 355 -11.57 16.83 9.37
N GLY A 356 -11.53 17.93 8.62
CA GLY A 356 -12.42 19.07 8.81
C GLY A 356 -12.04 19.92 10.03
N GLN A 357 -13.04 20.58 10.62
CA GLN A 357 -12.85 21.38 11.84
C GLN A 357 -12.87 20.47 13.06
N ILE A 358 -11.70 20.24 13.64
CA ILE A 358 -11.52 19.41 14.83
C ILE A 358 -12.00 20.20 16.06
N THR A 359 -12.93 19.62 16.81
CA THR A 359 -13.44 20.18 18.08
C THR A 359 -13.38 19.12 19.18
N GLU A 360 -13.14 19.54 20.42
CA GLU A 360 -13.10 18.62 21.57
C GLU A 360 -14.41 17.82 21.68
N ASP A 361 -15.55 18.48 21.51
CA ASP A 361 -16.87 17.84 21.58
C ASP A 361 -17.04 16.73 20.54
N SER A 362 -16.63 16.95 19.28
CA SER A 362 -16.78 15.95 18.22
C SER A 362 -15.87 14.75 18.43
N VAL A 363 -14.63 15.00 18.85
CA VAL A 363 -13.67 13.95 19.22
C VAL A 363 -14.20 13.13 20.41
N MET A 364 -14.67 13.79 21.46
CA MET A 364 -15.18 13.12 22.66
C MET A 364 -16.48 12.36 22.39
N GLN A 365 -17.36 12.86 21.52
CA GLN A 365 -18.57 12.14 21.12
C GLN A 365 -18.22 10.87 20.33
N ALA A 366 -17.32 10.96 19.36
CA ALA A 366 -16.90 9.81 18.56
C ALA A 366 -16.14 8.77 19.40
N TRP A 367 -15.29 9.22 20.34
CA TRP A 367 -14.61 8.36 21.30
C TRP A 367 -15.59 7.60 22.20
N ARG A 368 -16.56 8.31 22.80
CA ARG A 368 -17.59 7.68 23.65
C ARG A 368 -18.36 6.61 22.89
N ARG A 369 -18.75 6.90 21.64
CA ARG A 369 -19.42 5.91 20.79
C ARG A 369 -18.55 4.67 20.58
N LEU A 370 -17.27 4.85 20.26
CA LEU A 370 -16.34 3.74 20.02
C LEU A 370 -16.20 2.83 21.25
N VAL A 371 -15.95 3.41 22.43
CA VAL A 371 -15.69 2.62 23.66
C VAL A 371 -16.94 2.04 24.31
N GLN A 372 -18.13 2.46 23.89
CA GLN A 372 -19.40 1.90 24.39
C GLN A 372 -19.87 0.66 23.62
N LEU A 373 -19.19 0.32 22.51
CA LEU A 373 -19.52 -0.86 21.72
C LEU A 373 -19.10 -2.14 22.45
N PRO A 374 -19.97 -3.15 22.60
CA PRO A 374 -19.59 -4.46 23.16
C PRO A 374 -18.41 -5.11 22.42
N GLU A 375 -18.28 -4.86 21.12
CA GLU A 375 -17.19 -5.32 20.27
C GLU A 375 -15.84 -4.74 20.70
N PHE A 376 -15.82 -3.50 21.18
CA PHE A 376 -14.61 -2.85 21.68
C PHE A 376 -14.09 -3.60 22.91
N ASP A 377 -14.96 -3.90 23.87
CA ASP A 377 -14.61 -4.66 25.07
C ASP A 377 -14.19 -6.10 24.74
N ARG A 378 -14.85 -6.74 23.78
CA ARG A 378 -14.46 -8.08 23.28
C ARG A 378 -13.06 -8.06 22.65
N GLN A 379 -12.75 -7.06 21.82
CA GLN A 379 -11.44 -6.91 21.20
C GLN A 379 -10.35 -6.63 22.24
N LEU A 380 -10.59 -5.74 23.20
CA LEU A 380 -9.65 -5.51 24.30
C LEU A 380 -9.42 -6.77 25.13
N SER A 381 -10.49 -7.51 25.42
CA SER A 381 -10.40 -8.79 26.13
C SER A 381 -9.58 -9.81 25.35
N ALA A 382 -9.71 -9.88 24.02
CA ALA A 382 -8.92 -10.77 23.16
C ALA A 382 -7.44 -10.36 23.08
N MET A 383 -7.15 -9.06 22.98
CA MET A 383 -5.78 -8.51 23.01
C MET A 383 -5.05 -8.88 24.30
N VAL A 384 -5.79 -8.83 25.41
CA VAL A 384 -5.28 -9.12 26.73
C VAL A 384 -5.21 -10.66 26.91
N ALA A 385 -6.26 -11.42 26.61
CA ALA A 385 -6.37 -12.87 26.83
C ALA A 385 -5.35 -13.76 26.08
N CYS A 386 -4.51 -13.23 25.20
CA CYS A 386 -3.32 -13.92 24.68
C CYS A 386 -2.29 -14.18 25.80
N GLU A 387 -2.60 -15.11 26.70
CA GLU A 387 -1.68 -15.74 27.63
C GLU A 387 -1.45 -17.20 27.22
N SER A 388 -0.20 -17.65 27.30
CA SER A 388 0.33 -19.01 27.08
C SER A 388 0.50 -19.48 25.63
N TYR A 389 1.60 -19.08 24.99
CA TYR A 389 2.37 -20.07 24.23
C TYR A 389 3.57 -20.47 25.10
N ASP A 390 3.61 -21.77 25.39
CA ASP A 390 4.57 -22.40 26.30
C ASP A 390 6.01 -22.00 26.00
N SER A 391 6.71 -21.67 27.07
CA SER A 391 8.16 -21.73 27.11
C SER A 391 8.60 -23.18 26.93
N LYS A 392 9.24 -23.47 25.79
CA LYS A 392 10.17 -24.58 25.67
C LYS A 392 11.53 -24.06 25.23
#